data_AF-A0A3B8U9M7-F1
#
_entry.id   AF-A0A3B8U9M7-F1
#
_cell.length_a   1.000
_cell.length_b   1.000
_cell.length_c   1.000
_cell.angle_alpha   90.00
_cell.angle_beta   90.00
_cell.angle_gamma   90.00
#
_symmetry.space_group_name_H-M   'P 1'
#
loop_
_entity.id
_entity.type
_entity.pdbx_description
1 polymer ?
#
loop_
_entity_poly.entity_id
_entity_poly.type
_entity_poly.pdbx_seq_one_letter_code
_entity_poly.pdbx_strand_id
1 'polypeptide(L)'
;MMHDTRKINSHVQEMVRWLFLSCFFCSSLFSESFITYGFSGGRFGDCLLAYLHAKWLSYQYDMPLLYRPFPYSSELTLHAKEKRYQPYYLWKYPMLKLGAFRPYPTRGECIYECPYFSTIPDNEWEDPNAYRFFIDWKDEKFKKIVREMISPLKAIELTIPPKDCINIALHIREGGAFEKGLFHFPLKMPPLSFYLEAFSKVLAEFEGFPIYCYLFTDALDPGALAEKL
;
A
#
# COMPACT_ATOMS: atom_id res chain seq x y z
N MET A 1 60.66 -34.91 -27.78
CA MET A 1 59.48 -34.84 -26.88
C MET A 1 59.47 -33.47 -26.23
N MET A 2 59.00 -32.45 -26.96
CA MET A 2 58.86 -31.07 -26.47
C MET A 2 57.37 -30.80 -26.39
N HIS A 3 56.82 -30.89 -25.18
CA HIS A 3 55.40 -30.64 -24.95
C HIS A 3 55.10 -29.16 -25.13
N ASP A 4 54.06 -28.92 -25.92
CA ASP A 4 53.45 -27.64 -26.28
C ASP A 4 52.91 -26.89 -25.05
N THR A 5 53.77 -26.11 -24.40
CA THR A 5 53.43 -25.25 -23.25
C THR A 5 52.83 -23.91 -23.66
N ARG A 6 52.75 -23.59 -24.96
CA ARG A 6 52.25 -22.29 -25.44
C ARG A 6 50.73 -22.22 -25.53
N LYS A 7 50.05 -23.35 -25.79
CA LYS A 7 48.58 -23.41 -25.90
C LYS A 7 47.82 -23.30 -24.57
N ILE A 8 48.44 -23.70 -23.45
CA ILE A 8 47.80 -23.60 -22.13
C ILE A 8 47.69 -22.12 -21.69
N ASN A 9 48.62 -21.28 -22.11
CA ASN A 9 48.70 -19.88 -21.69
C ASN A 9 47.59 -19.01 -22.31
N SER A 10 47.13 -19.30 -23.53
CA SER A 10 46.10 -18.49 -24.19
C SER A 10 44.71 -18.70 -23.59
N HIS A 11 44.37 -19.93 -23.21
CA HIS A 11 43.07 -20.23 -22.57
C HIS A 11 42.98 -19.68 -21.15
N VAL A 12 44.08 -19.73 -20.38
CA VAL A 12 44.13 -19.12 -19.05
C VAL A 12 44.03 -17.59 -19.16
N GLN A 13 44.67 -16.98 -20.17
CA GLN A 13 44.54 -15.53 -20.41
C GLN A 13 43.14 -15.11 -20.83
N GLU A 14 42.45 -15.88 -21.67
CA GLU A 14 41.04 -15.63 -22.00
C GLU A 14 40.12 -15.79 -20.79
N MET A 15 40.30 -16.84 -19.99
CA MET A 15 39.48 -17.09 -18.80
C MET A 15 39.68 -16.00 -17.74
N VAL A 16 40.92 -15.52 -17.55
CA VAL A 16 41.22 -14.38 -16.67
C VAL A 16 40.63 -13.08 -17.22
N ARG A 17 40.62 -12.87 -18.55
CA ARG A 17 39.94 -11.73 -19.20
C ARG A 17 38.44 -11.76 -18.99
N TRP A 18 37.80 -12.92 -19.16
CA TRP A 18 36.36 -13.11 -18.91
C TRP A 18 36.00 -12.94 -17.43
N LEU A 19 36.84 -13.46 -16.52
CA LEU A 19 36.71 -13.22 -15.08
C LEU A 19 36.84 -11.72 -14.75
N PHE A 20 37.85 -11.03 -15.28
CA PHE A 20 38.01 -9.58 -15.09
C PHE A 20 36.83 -8.77 -15.65
N LEU A 21 36.33 -9.12 -16.84
CA LEU A 21 35.14 -8.49 -17.43
C LEU A 21 33.88 -8.76 -16.60
N SER A 22 33.70 -9.99 -16.08
CA SER A 22 32.58 -10.32 -15.19
C SER A 22 32.66 -9.61 -13.83
N CYS A 23 33.86 -9.40 -13.29
CA CYS A 23 34.07 -8.65 -12.05
C CYS A 23 33.90 -7.13 -12.25
N PHE A 24 34.33 -6.57 -13.40
CA PHE A 24 34.15 -5.14 -13.73
C PHE A 24 32.71 -4.77 -14.08
N PHE A 25 31.94 -5.68 -14.67
CA PHE A 25 30.51 -5.47 -14.89
C PHE A 25 29.69 -5.64 -13.60
N CYS A 26 30.22 -6.32 -12.57
CA CYS A 26 29.56 -6.45 -11.26
C CYS A 26 29.78 -5.26 -10.32
N SER A 27 30.75 -4.40 -10.60
CA SER A 27 31.00 -3.17 -9.84
C SER A 27 30.43 -1.93 -10.52
N SER A 28 29.25 -2.05 -11.13
CA SER A 28 28.38 -0.90 -11.23
C SER A 28 28.16 -0.39 -9.81
N LEU A 29 28.81 0.73 -9.49
CA LEU A 29 28.45 1.62 -8.38
C LEU A 29 26.99 2.02 -8.59
N PHE A 30 26.08 1.11 -8.27
CA PHE A 30 24.66 1.40 -8.27
C PHE A 30 24.45 2.34 -7.10
N SER A 31 24.31 3.60 -7.46
CA SER A 31 23.75 4.61 -6.59
C SER A 31 22.34 4.13 -6.20
N GLU A 32 22.24 3.51 -5.02
CA GLU A 32 20.98 2.95 -4.53
C GLU A 32 20.08 4.08 -4.04
N SER A 33 18.99 4.31 -4.78
CA SER A 33 17.87 5.14 -4.32
C SER A 33 16.83 4.28 -3.62
N PHE A 34 16.20 4.83 -2.60
CA PHE A 34 15.13 4.16 -1.87
C PHE A 34 13.85 4.99 -1.90
N ILE A 35 12.70 4.32 -1.86
CA ILE A 35 11.42 4.94 -1.57
C ILE A 35 11.02 4.64 -0.12
N THR A 36 10.51 5.62 0.61
CA THR A 36 9.80 5.41 1.87
C THR A 36 8.56 6.31 1.91
N TYR A 37 7.85 6.32 3.02
CA TYR A 37 6.64 7.12 3.20
C TYR A 37 6.64 7.85 4.54
N GLY A 38 5.99 9.01 4.52
CA GLY A 38 5.60 9.74 5.72
C GLY A 38 4.28 9.18 6.27
N PHE A 39 4.15 9.14 7.59
CA PHE A 39 2.87 8.82 8.22
C PHE A 39 1.94 10.04 8.17
N SER A 40 0.66 9.79 7.93
CA SER A 40 -0.40 10.80 8.03
C SER A 40 -0.73 11.19 9.47
N GLY A 41 -0.32 10.36 10.45
CA GLY A 41 -0.83 10.42 11.83
C GLY A 41 -2.23 9.81 11.99
N GLY A 42 -2.79 9.26 10.91
CA GLY A 42 -4.10 8.62 10.89
C GLY A 42 -4.11 7.18 11.39
N ARG A 43 -5.20 6.46 11.08
CA ARG A 43 -5.44 5.09 11.53
C ARG A 43 -4.82 4.09 10.56
N PHE A 44 -5.11 2.80 10.77
CA PHE A 44 -4.64 1.70 9.92
C PHE A 44 -4.84 1.96 8.43
N GLY A 45 -6.04 2.38 8.01
CA GLY A 45 -6.34 2.67 6.60
C GLY A 45 -5.45 3.76 6.01
N ASP A 46 -5.22 4.85 6.75
CA ASP A 46 -4.40 5.98 6.28
C ASP A 46 -2.93 5.59 6.17
N CYS A 47 -2.41 4.83 7.15
CA CYS A 47 -1.06 4.30 7.14
C CYS A 47 -0.86 3.28 6.00
N LEU A 48 -1.85 2.42 5.76
CA LEU A 48 -1.83 1.47 4.66
C LEU A 48 -1.84 2.20 3.31
N LEU A 49 -2.65 3.26 3.18
CA LEU A 49 -2.69 4.07 1.97
C LEU A 49 -1.35 4.78 1.72
N ALA A 50 -0.73 5.37 2.74
CA ALA A 50 0.61 5.96 2.64
C ALA A 50 1.66 4.95 2.15
N TYR A 51 1.62 3.72 2.69
CA TYR A 51 2.46 2.62 2.22
C TYR A 51 2.20 2.29 0.74
N LEU A 52 0.94 2.16 0.32
CA LEU A 52 0.58 1.82 -1.06
C LEU A 52 1.00 2.92 -2.06
N HIS A 53 0.95 4.19 -1.66
CA HIS A 53 1.46 5.31 -2.46
C HIS A 53 2.97 5.17 -2.69
N ALA A 54 3.74 4.92 -1.63
CA ALA A 54 5.17 4.63 -1.77
C ALA A 54 5.43 3.35 -2.57
N LYS A 55 4.59 2.32 -2.43
CA LYS A 55 4.74 1.06 -3.17
C LYS A 55 4.49 1.26 -4.67
N TRP A 56 3.57 2.14 -5.05
CA TRP A 56 3.38 2.53 -6.44
C TRP A 56 4.64 3.15 -7.03
N LEU A 57 5.26 4.10 -6.32
CA LEU A 57 6.52 4.70 -6.78
C LEU A 57 7.66 3.68 -6.85
N SER A 58 7.77 2.80 -5.85
CA SER A 58 8.72 1.68 -5.87
C SER A 58 8.55 0.81 -7.11
N TYR A 59 7.30 0.48 -7.46
CA TYR A 59 6.95 -0.30 -8.66
C TYR A 59 7.26 0.46 -9.96
N GLN A 60 6.88 1.73 -10.07
CA GLN A 60 7.06 2.53 -11.29
C GLN A 60 8.52 2.82 -11.62
N TYR A 61 9.34 3.08 -10.61
CA TYR A 61 10.73 3.50 -10.78
C TYR A 61 11.76 2.39 -10.56
N ASP A 62 11.30 1.17 -10.29
CA ASP A 62 12.14 0.02 -9.96
C ASP A 62 13.13 0.37 -8.84
N MET A 63 12.59 0.92 -7.75
CA MET A 63 13.35 1.35 -6.58
C MET A 63 12.92 0.56 -5.34
N PRO A 64 13.86 0.08 -4.50
CA PRO A 64 13.53 -0.62 -3.27
C PRO A 64 12.75 0.27 -2.30
N LEU A 65 11.72 -0.30 -1.68
CA LEU A 65 10.95 0.37 -0.64
C LEU A 65 11.54 0.07 0.74
N LEU A 66 11.75 1.12 1.55
CA LEU A 66 12.10 1.03 2.96
C LEU A 66 10.81 1.16 3.79
N TYR A 67 10.37 0.03 4.32
CA TYR A 67 9.12 -0.14 5.03
C TYR A 67 9.21 0.32 6.49
N ARG A 68 8.26 1.14 6.92
CA ARG A 68 8.13 1.66 8.28
C ARG A 68 6.93 1.00 8.96
N PRO A 69 7.11 0.14 9.98
CA PRO A 69 5.99 -0.50 10.66
C PRO A 69 4.96 0.51 11.21
N PHE A 70 3.68 0.16 11.11
CA PHE A 70 2.54 0.92 11.65
C PHE A 70 1.57 0.01 12.41
N PRO A 71 0.62 0.54 13.20
CA PRO A 71 -0.32 -0.29 13.95
C PRO A 71 -0.99 -1.35 13.07
N TYR A 72 -1.04 -2.60 13.56
CA TYR A 72 -1.57 -3.79 12.87
C TYR A 72 -0.85 -4.23 11.58
N SER A 73 0.17 -3.52 11.12
CA SER A 73 0.95 -3.93 9.95
C SER A 73 1.62 -5.31 10.11
N SER A 74 1.92 -5.74 11.35
CA SER A 74 2.48 -7.05 11.67
C SER A 74 1.62 -8.23 11.22
N GLU A 75 0.31 -7.99 11.04
CA GLU A 75 -0.64 -9.00 10.59
C GLU A 75 -0.69 -9.13 9.07
N LEU A 76 0.05 -8.28 8.34
CA LEU A 76 0.08 -8.25 6.87
C LEU A 76 1.38 -8.78 6.30
N THR A 77 1.30 -9.33 5.09
CA THR A 77 2.44 -9.90 4.37
C THR A 77 3.57 -8.90 4.11
N LEU A 78 3.24 -7.62 3.90
CA LEU A 78 4.23 -6.54 3.75
C LEU A 78 5.23 -6.48 4.92
N HIS A 79 4.82 -6.85 6.13
CA HIS A 79 5.69 -6.78 7.30
C HIS A 79 6.80 -7.83 7.30
N ALA A 80 6.58 -8.93 6.56
CA ALA A 80 7.54 -10.01 6.37
C ALA A 80 8.37 -9.85 5.10
N LYS A 81 7.79 -9.32 4.01
CA LYS A 81 8.44 -9.25 2.70
C LYS A 81 9.21 -7.96 2.44
N GLU A 82 8.76 -6.84 2.99
CA GLU A 82 9.40 -5.55 2.70
C GLU A 82 10.70 -5.34 3.48
N LYS A 83 11.64 -4.66 2.85
CA LYS A 83 12.91 -4.27 3.49
C LYS A 83 12.62 -3.23 4.56
N ARG A 84 12.86 -3.57 5.82
CA ARG A 84 12.61 -2.63 6.92
C ARG A 84 13.52 -1.40 6.86
N TYR A 85 12.91 -0.24 7.04
CA TYR A 85 13.61 0.98 7.34
C TYR A 85 14.36 0.85 8.67
N GLN A 86 15.58 1.38 8.70
CA GLN A 86 16.46 1.37 9.86
C GLN A 86 17.09 2.75 10.02
N PRO A 87 17.36 3.23 11.25
CA PRO A 87 17.93 4.57 11.47
C PRO A 87 19.24 4.83 10.73
N TYR A 88 20.08 3.80 10.52
CA TYR A 88 21.36 3.95 9.82
C TYR A 88 21.22 4.44 8.38
N TYR A 89 20.06 4.25 7.74
CA TYR A 89 19.82 4.76 6.38
C TYR A 89 19.91 6.28 6.32
N LEU A 90 19.50 7.00 7.37
CA LEU A 90 19.60 8.46 7.42
C LEU A 90 21.04 8.96 7.56
N TRP A 91 21.92 8.14 8.12
CA TRP A 91 23.34 8.48 8.21
C TRP A 91 24.05 8.28 6.88
N LYS A 92 23.59 7.32 6.07
CA LYS A 92 24.20 6.97 4.78
C LYS A 92 23.62 7.75 3.61
N TYR A 93 22.34 8.09 3.65
CA TYR A 93 21.62 8.67 2.53
C TYR A 93 20.81 9.90 2.95
N PRO A 94 20.92 11.05 2.26
CA PRO A 94 20.01 12.17 2.46
C PRO A 94 18.56 11.76 2.18
N MET A 95 17.64 12.21 3.03
CA MET A 95 16.20 12.02 2.82
C MET A 95 15.59 13.24 2.15
N LEU A 96 14.88 13.01 1.05
CA LEU A 96 14.28 14.03 0.20
C LEU A 96 12.77 13.79 0.17
N LYS A 97 11.99 14.75 0.66
CA LYS A 97 10.53 14.68 0.54
C LYS A 97 10.13 14.95 -0.91
N LEU A 98 9.27 14.09 -1.45
CA LEU A 98 8.61 14.38 -2.73
C LEU A 98 7.62 15.53 -2.53
N GLY A 99 7.57 16.44 -3.49
CA GLY A 99 6.98 17.76 -3.34
C GLY A 99 6.76 18.42 -4.70
N ALA A 100 6.05 19.56 -4.74
CA ALA A 100 5.78 20.27 -6.00
C ALA A 100 7.07 20.59 -6.79
N PHE A 101 8.16 20.91 -6.09
CA PHE A 101 9.48 21.18 -6.67
C PHE A 101 10.29 19.92 -7.00
N ARG A 102 9.88 18.75 -6.51
CA ARG A 102 10.52 17.46 -6.75
C ARG A 102 9.44 16.39 -6.90
N PRO A 103 8.76 16.37 -8.06
CA PRO A 103 7.61 15.50 -8.26
C PRO A 103 8.05 14.03 -8.38
N TYR A 104 9.18 13.77 -9.03
CA TYR A 104 9.58 12.41 -9.37
C TYR A 104 10.87 12.02 -8.66
N PRO A 105 10.98 10.77 -8.19
CA PRO A 105 12.26 10.24 -7.75
C PRO A 105 13.21 10.14 -8.93
N THR A 106 14.49 10.41 -8.69
CA THR A 106 15.57 10.28 -9.67
C THR A 106 16.60 9.30 -9.12
N ARG A 107 17.36 8.60 -9.99
CA ARG A 107 18.41 7.72 -9.49
C ARG A 107 19.53 8.55 -8.85
N GLY A 108 20.04 8.08 -7.72
CA GLY A 108 20.96 8.80 -6.84
C GLY A 108 21.11 8.13 -5.46
N GLU A 109 22.04 8.61 -4.63
CA GLU A 109 22.26 8.05 -3.29
C GLU A 109 21.36 8.76 -2.29
N CYS A 110 20.06 8.52 -2.33
CA CYS A 110 19.10 9.20 -1.46
C CYS A 110 17.85 8.37 -1.17
N ILE A 111 17.09 8.82 -0.17
CA ILE A 111 15.81 8.24 0.22
C ILE A 111 14.72 9.23 -0.14
N TYR A 112 13.80 8.85 -1.02
CA TYR A 112 12.63 9.66 -1.34
C TYR A 112 11.51 9.33 -0.35
N GLU A 113 11.08 10.30 0.45
CA GLU A 113 9.91 10.17 1.31
C GLU A 113 8.66 10.62 0.53
N CYS A 114 7.77 9.66 0.27
CA CYS A 114 6.44 9.91 -0.27
C CYS A 114 5.57 10.54 0.82
N PRO A 115 5.06 11.78 0.63
CA PRO A 115 4.09 12.33 1.56
C PRO A 115 2.77 11.55 1.48
N TYR A 116 2.03 11.56 2.59
CA TYR A 116 0.63 11.14 2.56
C TYR A 116 -0.21 12.22 1.88
N PHE A 117 -1.18 11.79 1.08
CA PHE A 117 -2.26 12.62 0.53
C PHE A 117 -3.50 11.75 0.39
N SER A 118 -4.70 12.35 0.43
CA SER A 118 -5.91 11.58 0.16
C SER A 118 -6.05 11.34 -1.35
N THR A 119 -6.64 10.21 -1.75
CA THR A 119 -6.88 9.91 -3.17
C THR A 119 -8.04 10.69 -3.77
N ILE A 120 -8.64 11.63 -3.02
CA ILE A 120 -9.76 12.44 -3.48
C ILE A 120 -9.19 13.60 -4.31
N PRO A 121 -9.50 13.70 -5.62
CA PRO A 121 -8.89 14.69 -6.50
C PRO A 121 -9.12 16.14 -6.07
N ASP A 122 -10.21 16.45 -5.37
CA ASP A 122 -10.74 17.82 -5.24
C ASP A 122 -11.07 18.22 -3.79
N ASN A 123 -10.19 17.92 -2.84
CA ASN A 123 -10.32 18.54 -1.53
C ASN A 123 -9.76 19.97 -1.58
N GLU A 124 -10.64 20.96 -1.69
CA GLU A 124 -10.31 22.41 -1.55
C GLU A 124 -9.62 22.75 -0.21
N TRP A 125 -9.63 21.81 0.73
CA TRP A 125 -9.08 21.91 2.09
C TRP A 125 -7.64 21.42 2.24
N GLU A 126 -7.04 20.87 1.19
CA GLU A 126 -5.66 20.36 1.24
C GLU A 126 -4.65 21.42 0.78
N ASP A 127 -3.46 21.38 1.37
CA ASP A 127 -2.35 22.30 1.07
C ASP A 127 -2.10 22.37 -0.44
N PRO A 128 -2.18 23.54 -1.09
CA PRO A 128 -1.90 23.69 -2.52
C PRO A 128 -0.46 23.34 -2.90
N ASN A 129 0.45 23.22 -1.93
CA ASN A 129 1.82 22.72 -2.14
C ASN A 129 1.96 21.20 -1.97
N ALA A 130 0.88 20.50 -1.61
CA ALA A 130 0.88 19.05 -1.46
C ALA A 130 1.12 18.40 -2.83
N TYR A 131 2.23 17.69 -2.93
CA TYR A 131 2.53 16.93 -4.13
C TYR A 131 1.63 15.69 -4.19
N ARG A 132 0.85 15.62 -5.27
CA ARG A 132 0.01 14.48 -5.61
C ARG A 132 0.51 13.87 -6.92
N PHE A 133 0.44 12.56 -7.01
CA PHE A 133 0.68 11.85 -8.26
C PHE A 133 -0.47 10.89 -8.54
N PHE A 134 -0.66 10.63 -9.83
CA PHE A 134 -1.64 9.65 -10.27
C PHE A 134 -1.15 8.23 -9.94
N ILE A 135 -2.06 7.43 -9.37
CA ILE A 135 -1.87 6.01 -9.14
C ILE A 135 -2.88 5.28 -10.02
N ASP A 136 -2.40 4.46 -10.94
CA ASP A 136 -3.28 3.59 -11.70
C ASP A 136 -3.64 2.36 -10.86
N TRP A 137 -4.69 2.49 -10.05
CA TRP A 137 -5.23 1.38 -9.28
C TRP A 137 -5.78 0.23 -10.14
N LYS A 138 -5.91 0.43 -11.46
CA LYS A 138 -6.34 -0.58 -12.42
C LYS A 138 -5.18 -1.27 -13.12
N ASP A 139 -3.92 -0.86 -12.90
CA ASP A 139 -2.75 -1.62 -13.37
C ASP A 139 -2.79 -3.03 -12.74
N GLU A 140 -3.00 -4.05 -13.56
CA GLU A 140 -3.20 -5.42 -13.09
C GLU A 140 -1.93 -6.03 -12.46
N LYS A 141 -0.73 -5.59 -12.86
CA LYS A 141 0.52 -6.04 -12.24
C LYS A 141 0.65 -5.43 -10.84
N PHE A 142 0.39 -4.14 -10.72
CA PHE A 142 0.40 -3.46 -9.44
C PHE A 142 -0.68 -3.99 -8.50
N LYS A 143 -1.89 -4.19 -9.00
CA LYS A 143 -3.00 -4.80 -8.24
C LYS A 143 -2.65 -6.16 -7.68
N LYS A 144 -1.89 -6.99 -8.43
CA LYS A 144 -1.35 -8.26 -7.92
C LYS A 144 -0.38 -8.04 -6.76
N ILE A 145 0.55 -7.08 -6.90
CA ILE A 145 1.48 -6.68 -5.83
C ILE A 145 0.71 -6.22 -4.60
N VAL A 146 -0.28 -5.33 -4.76
CA VAL A 146 -1.10 -4.81 -3.65
C VAL A 146 -1.78 -5.96 -2.93
N ARG A 147 -2.50 -6.83 -3.64
CA ARG A 147 -3.19 -8.00 -3.06
C ARG A 147 -2.25 -8.90 -2.26
N GLU A 148 -1.04 -9.11 -2.75
CA GLU A 148 -0.02 -9.90 -2.08
C GLU A 148 0.53 -9.20 -0.83
N MET A 149 0.77 -7.89 -0.88
CA MET A 149 1.36 -7.16 0.24
C MET A 149 0.36 -6.97 1.38
N ILE A 150 -0.92 -6.77 1.06
CA ILE A 150 -1.98 -6.56 2.06
C ILE A 150 -2.69 -7.85 2.47
N SER A 151 -2.26 -9.01 1.97
CA SER A 151 -2.84 -10.27 2.43
C SER A 151 -2.46 -10.54 3.89
N PRO A 152 -3.36 -11.16 4.68
CA PRO A 152 -3.06 -11.61 6.02
C PRO A 152 -1.80 -12.48 6.03
N LEU A 153 -0.91 -12.24 6.99
CA LEU A 153 0.30 -13.03 7.18
C LEU A 153 -0.04 -14.44 7.72
N LYS A 154 -1.13 -14.54 8.48
CA LYS A 154 -1.68 -15.78 9.01
C LYS A 154 -3.02 -16.07 8.34
N ALA A 155 -3.33 -17.35 8.17
CA ALA A 155 -4.66 -17.74 7.69
C ALA A 155 -5.73 -17.19 8.64
N ILE A 156 -6.75 -16.58 8.05
CA ILE A 156 -7.92 -16.08 8.76
C ILE A 156 -9.10 -17.00 8.50
N GLU A 157 -9.94 -17.18 9.52
CA GLU A 157 -11.21 -17.86 9.34
C GLU A 157 -12.14 -16.94 8.55
N LEU A 158 -12.67 -17.46 7.43
CA LEU A 158 -13.57 -16.72 6.57
C LEU A 158 -15.01 -17.12 6.89
N THR A 159 -15.86 -16.13 7.11
CA THR A 159 -17.31 -16.35 7.16
C THR A 159 -17.79 -16.78 5.79
N ILE A 160 -18.40 -17.96 5.71
CA ILE A 160 -18.96 -18.50 4.47
C ILE A 160 -20.40 -18.00 4.35
N PRO A 161 -20.72 -17.22 3.31
CA PRO A 161 -22.09 -16.77 3.09
C PRO A 161 -23.02 -17.95 2.80
N PRO A 162 -24.26 -17.97 3.32
CA PRO A 162 -25.24 -19.00 2.99
C PRO A 162 -25.48 -19.08 1.48
N LYS A 163 -25.65 -20.31 0.97
CA LYS A 163 -25.60 -20.60 -0.48
C LYS A 163 -26.92 -20.41 -1.22
N ASP A 164 -28.03 -20.26 -0.50
CA ASP A 164 -29.38 -20.22 -1.08
C ASP A 164 -30.09 -18.88 -0.80
N CYS A 165 -29.31 -17.79 -0.70
CA CYS A 165 -29.83 -16.44 -0.49
C CYS A 165 -28.96 -15.37 -1.15
N ILE A 166 -29.53 -14.18 -1.33
CA ILE A 166 -28.77 -12.99 -1.69
C ILE A 166 -28.01 -12.51 -0.45
N ASN A 167 -26.70 -12.47 -0.55
CA ASN A 167 -25.83 -12.01 0.53
C ASN A 167 -25.50 -10.53 0.35
N ILE A 168 -25.88 -9.70 1.32
CA ILE A 168 -25.66 -8.26 1.30
C ILE A 168 -24.69 -7.89 2.42
N ALA A 169 -23.66 -7.11 2.10
CA ALA A 169 -22.80 -6.48 3.09
C ALA A 169 -23.24 -5.03 3.29
N LEU A 170 -23.76 -4.71 4.48
CA LEU A 170 -24.17 -3.36 4.85
C LEU A 170 -23.15 -2.76 5.80
N HIS A 171 -22.52 -1.65 5.40
CA HIS A 171 -21.56 -0.94 6.24
C HIS A 171 -22.18 0.37 6.76
N ILE A 172 -22.35 0.46 8.09
CA ILE A 172 -22.87 1.65 8.77
C ILE A 172 -21.78 2.25 9.65
N ARG A 173 -21.43 3.51 9.37
CA ARG A 173 -20.42 4.27 10.11
C ARG A 173 -21.11 5.18 11.13
N GLU A 174 -20.90 4.91 12.42
CA GLU A 174 -21.35 5.79 13.53
C GLU A 174 -20.19 6.60 14.14
N GLY A 175 -18.96 6.36 13.70
CA GLY A 175 -17.76 7.09 14.15
C GLY A 175 -17.11 6.52 15.40
N GLY A 176 -17.85 5.70 16.16
CA GLY A 176 -17.38 5.07 17.39
C GLY A 176 -16.85 6.08 18.41
N ALA A 177 -15.86 5.68 19.20
CA ALA A 177 -15.22 6.55 20.21
C ALA A 177 -14.09 7.45 19.66
N PHE A 178 -13.83 7.44 18.35
CA PHE A 178 -12.62 8.01 17.77
C PHE A 178 -12.81 9.38 17.13
N GLU A 179 -14.05 9.80 16.90
CA GLU A 179 -14.35 10.99 16.12
C GLU A 179 -14.71 12.16 17.04
N LYS A 180 -13.86 13.20 17.03
CA LYS A 180 -14.14 14.49 17.68
C LYS A 180 -14.39 15.52 16.59
N GLY A 181 -15.46 16.30 16.71
CA GLY A 181 -15.72 17.45 15.81
C GLY A 181 -16.52 17.13 14.54
N LEU A 182 -17.73 16.58 14.67
CA LEU A 182 -18.69 16.39 13.57
C LEU A 182 -18.95 17.67 12.74
N PHE A 183 -18.76 18.85 13.32
CA PHE A 183 -19.03 20.13 12.67
C PHE A 183 -18.19 20.40 11.41
N HIS A 184 -17.01 19.80 11.28
CA HIS A 184 -16.15 20.03 10.11
C HIS A 184 -16.51 19.15 8.90
N PHE A 185 -17.23 18.05 9.12
CA PHE A 185 -17.60 17.11 8.06
C PHE A 185 -19.03 16.60 8.28
N PRO A 186 -20.06 17.42 8.00
CA PRO A 186 -21.45 17.11 8.35
C PRO A 186 -21.98 15.86 7.62
N LEU A 187 -21.40 15.48 6.49
CA LEU A 187 -21.77 14.27 5.73
C LEU A 187 -20.96 13.03 6.12
N LYS A 188 -20.00 13.14 7.05
CA LYS A 188 -19.14 12.02 7.46
C LYS A 188 -19.89 10.95 8.25
N MET A 189 -20.99 11.32 8.90
CA MET A 189 -21.84 10.43 9.68
C MET A 189 -23.30 10.62 9.27
N PRO A 190 -23.74 10.01 8.16
CA PRO A 190 -25.14 10.06 7.74
C PRO A 190 -26.06 9.48 8.82
N PRO A 191 -27.30 10.00 8.96
CA PRO A 191 -28.28 9.41 9.87
C PRO A 191 -28.67 7.99 9.43
N LEU A 192 -29.15 7.16 10.36
CA LEU A 192 -29.58 5.78 10.06
C LEU A 192 -30.60 5.72 8.90
N SER A 193 -31.51 6.71 8.80
CA SER A 193 -32.50 6.78 7.73
C SER A 193 -31.89 6.78 6.33
N PHE A 194 -30.71 7.40 6.15
CA PHE A 194 -29.98 7.39 4.88
C PHE A 194 -29.67 5.95 4.44
N TYR A 195 -29.20 5.12 5.37
CA TYR A 195 -28.88 3.72 5.10
C TYR A 195 -30.14 2.89 4.86
N LEU A 196 -31.19 3.09 5.68
CA LEU A 196 -32.45 2.34 5.56
C LEU A 196 -33.18 2.62 4.24
N GLU A 197 -33.21 3.87 3.78
CA GLU A 197 -33.83 4.24 2.51
C GLU A 197 -33.06 3.63 1.33
N ALA A 198 -31.72 3.66 1.36
CA ALA A 198 -30.90 3.04 0.33
C ALA A 198 -31.05 1.51 0.35
N PHE A 199 -31.05 0.90 1.53
CA PHE A 199 -31.19 -0.54 1.69
C PHE A 199 -32.56 -1.02 1.20
N SER A 200 -33.65 -0.32 1.55
CA SER A 200 -35.00 -0.65 1.08
C SER A 200 -35.10 -0.67 -0.46
N LYS A 201 -34.43 0.26 -1.15
CA LYS A 201 -34.37 0.28 -2.62
C LYS A 201 -33.64 -0.95 -3.16
N VAL A 202 -32.54 -1.36 -2.54
CA VAL A 202 -31.83 -2.59 -2.91
C VAL A 202 -32.69 -3.83 -2.67
N LEU A 203 -33.40 -3.90 -1.55
CA LEU A 203 -34.28 -5.04 -1.23
C LEU A 203 -35.40 -5.20 -2.27
N ALA A 204 -35.95 -4.09 -2.77
CA ALA A 204 -36.99 -4.12 -3.81
C ALA A 204 -36.51 -4.77 -5.13
N GLU A 205 -35.22 -4.65 -5.47
CA GLU A 205 -34.65 -5.30 -6.67
C GLU A 205 -34.53 -6.84 -6.53
N PHE A 206 -34.62 -7.35 -5.30
CA PHE A 206 -34.51 -8.79 -4.98
C PHE A 206 -35.79 -9.34 -4.35
N GLU A 207 -36.95 -8.74 -4.68
CA GLU A 207 -38.24 -9.20 -4.19
C GLU A 207 -38.47 -10.70 -4.52
N GLY A 208 -38.91 -11.46 -3.52
CA GLY A 208 -39.14 -12.91 -3.65
C GLY A 208 -37.91 -13.79 -3.42
N PHE A 209 -36.72 -13.23 -3.22
CA PHE A 209 -35.54 -13.99 -2.83
C PHE A 209 -35.26 -13.88 -1.32
N PRO A 210 -34.81 -14.96 -0.64
CA PRO A 210 -34.30 -14.84 0.72
C PRO A 210 -33.01 -14.01 0.72
N ILE A 211 -32.87 -13.15 1.72
CA ILE A 211 -31.76 -12.20 1.86
C ILE A 211 -31.07 -12.44 3.20
N TYR A 212 -29.74 -12.46 3.17
CA TYR A 212 -28.89 -12.50 4.37
C TYR A 212 -28.01 -11.26 4.39
N CYS A 213 -28.12 -10.46 5.45
CA CYS A 213 -27.39 -9.20 5.58
C CYS A 213 -26.28 -9.31 6.63
N TYR A 214 -25.06 -8.95 6.24
CA TYR A 214 -23.91 -8.79 7.11
C TYR A 214 -23.75 -7.32 7.49
N LEU A 215 -23.92 -7.01 8.78
CA LEU A 215 -23.68 -5.68 9.30
C LEU A 215 -22.20 -5.49 9.66
N PHE A 216 -21.55 -4.55 8.98
CA PHE A 216 -20.23 -4.03 9.32
C PHE A 216 -20.43 -2.65 9.95
N THR A 217 -19.94 -2.44 11.17
CA THR A 217 -20.13 -1.16 11.86
C THR A 217 -19.06 -0.91 12.90
N ASP A 218 -18.88 0.37 13.23
CA ASP A 218 -18.12 0.83 14.39
C ASP A 218 -19.01 1.40 15.50
N ALA A 219 -20.32 1.08 15.46
CA ALA A 219 -21.26 1.34 16.54
C ALA A 219 -20.77 0.78 17.88
N LEU A 220 -21.06 1.50 18.97
CA LEU A 220 -20.74 1.02 20.32
C LEU A 220 -21.56 -0.21 20.71
N ASP A 221 -22.79 -0.30 20.19
CA ASP A 221 -23.69 -1.45 20.36
C ASP A 221 -24.22 -1.91 18.98
N PRO A 222 -23.47 -2.78 18.29
CA PRO A 222 -23.89 -3.32 16.99
C PRO A 222 -25.19 -4.13 17.05
N GLY A 223 -25.50 -4.75 18.20
CA GLY A 223 -26.72 -5.56 18.37
C GLY A 223 -27.96 -4.68 18.35
N ALA A 224 -27.96 -3.61 19.14
CA ALA A 224 -29.04 -2.63 19.15
C ALA A 224 -29.21 -1.89 17.81
N LEU A 225 -28.13 -1.73 17.03
CA LEU A 225 -28.21 -1.22 15.66
C LEU A 225 -28.87 -2.24 14.73
N ALA A 226 -28.50 -3.52 14.83
CA ALA A 226 -29.07 -4.59 14.00
C ALA A 226 -30.58 -4.78 14.22
N GLU A 227 -31.09 -4.58 15.44
CA GLU A 227 -32.53 -4.65 15.74
C GLU A 227 -33.36 -3.53 15.06
N LYS A 228 -32.71 -2.47 14.57
CA LYS A 228 -33.37 -1.34 13.89
C LYS A 228 -33.35 -1.47 12.36
N LEU A 229 -32.67 -2.49 11.82
CA LEU A 229 -32.56 -2.78 10.39
C LEU A 229 -33.67 -3.73 9.94
#